data_AF-A0A956DZW7-F1
#
_entry.id   AF-A0A956DZW7-F1
#
_cell.length_a   1.000
_cell.length_b   1.000
_cell.length_c   1.000
_cell.angle_alpha   90.00
_cell.angle_beta   90.00
_cell.angle_gamma   90.00
#
_symmetry.space_group_name_H-M   'P 1'
#
loop_
_entity.id
_entity.type
_entity.pdbx_description
1 polymer ?
#
loop_
_entity_poly.entity_id
_entity_poly.type
_entity_poly.pdbx_seq_one_letter_code
_entity_poly.pdbx_strand_id
1 'polypeptide(L)'
;MTRSSPPPGRGMPVRELVEDEGLGLDLAVAGGAAGLDRLVQSTRIQKSGLALAGHFHGIEPTRIQILGMTEMSFLRGLSPAAAQDAIQRFFERDLCCVIVTQSDRSMDEASRAPASLIACADDSETPLLLSPHRSSTTI
;
A
#
# COMPACT_ATOMS: atom_id res chain seq x y z
N MET A 1 18.33 20.38 15.28
CA MET A 1 18.38 19.09 16.00
C MET A 1 18.55 18.00 14.95
N THR A 2 19.77 17.51 14.75
CA THR A 2 20.10 16.50 13.74
C THR A 2 19.59 15.13 14.21
N ARG A 3 18.49 14.64 13.62
CA ARG A 3 18.05 13.27 13.85
C ARG A 3 19.00 12.33 13.12
N SER A 4 19.76 11.55 13.88
CA SER A 4 20.65 10.51 13.36
C SER A 4 19.83 9.49 12.56
N SER A 5 20.35 9.11 11.40
CA SER A 5 19.80 8.01 10.62
C SER A 5 19.70 6.74 11.48
N PRO A 6 18.60 5.97 11.39
CA PRO A 6 18.44 4.76 12.19
C PRO A 6 19.56 3.74 11.87
N PRO A 7 20.04 2.99 12.88
CA PRO A 7 21.07 1.98 12.67
C PRO A 7 20.60 0.94 11.65
N PRO A 8 21.48 0.42 10.77
CA PRO A 8 21.11 -0.59 9.79
C PRO A 8 20.55 -1.84 10.49
N GLY A 9 19.34 -2.26 10.11
CA GLY A 9 18.71 -3.49 10.59
C GLY A 9 17.47 -3.34 11.48
N ARG A 10 17.03 -2.12 11.82
CA ARG A 10 15.71 -1.90 12.44
C ARG A 10 14.68 -1.59 11.36
N GLY A 11 13.65 -2.42 11.26
CA GLY A 11 12.48 -2.08 10.44
C GLY A 11 11.84 -0.78 10.94
N MET A 12 11.25 -0.02 10.01
CA MET A 12 10.56 1.23 10.31
C MET A 12 9.07 0.94 10.52
N PRO A 13 8.45 1.38 11.63
CA PRO A 13 7.00 1.32 11.80
C PRO A 13 6.28 2.07 10.68
N VAL A 14 5.13 1.59 10.22
CA VAL A 14 4.35 2.29 9.18
C VAL A 14 3.93 3.70 9.63
N ARG A 15 3.65 3.91 10.93
CA ARG A 15 3.39 5.26 11.47
C ARG A 15 4.49 6.26 11.13
N GLU A 16 5.76 5.85 11.14
CA GLU A 16 6.88 6.74 10.83
C GLU A 16 6.88 7.15 9.35
N LEU A 17 6.41 6.28 8.44
CA LEU A 17 6.24 6.64 7.03
C LEU A 17 5.19 7.73 6.84
N VAL A 18 4.13 7.74 7.65
CA VAL A 18 3.04 8.72 7.58
C VAL A 18 3.44 10.04 8.23
N GLU A 19 4.24 10.00 9.31
CA GLU A 19 4.62 11.17 10.11
C GLU A 19 5.90 11.86 9.61
N ASP A 20 6.75 11.19 8.82
CA ASP A 20 8.03 11.74 8.38
C ASP A 20 7.87 12.63 7.14
N GLU A 21 7.65 13.93 7.39
CA GLU A 21 7.63 15.00 6.37
C GLU A 21 8.94 15.07 5.55
N GLY A 22 10.05 14.54 6.07
CA GLY A 22 11.36 14.51 5.41
C GLY A 22 11.46 13.48 4.28
N LEU A 23 10.53 12.52 4.21
CA LEU A 23 10.46 11.53 3.12
C LEU A 23 9.81 12.10 1.85
N GLY A 24 9.17 13.27 1.93
CA GLY A 24 8.46 13.88 0.80
C GLY A 24 7.26 13.04 0.32
N LEU A 25 6.72 12.17 1.18
CA LEU A 25 5.57 11.33 0.90
C LEU A 25 4.33 11.93 1.58
N ASP A 26 3.44 12.53 0.80
CA ASP A 26 2.11 12.86 1.32
C ASP A 26 1.32 11.55 1.43
N LEU A 27 1.13 11.06 2.66
CA LEU A 27 0.41 9.82 2.94
C LEU A 27 -0.75 10.05 3.91
N ALA A 28 -1.91 9.51 3.58
CA ALA A 28 -3.08 9.51 4.44
C ALA A 28 -3.53 8.08 4.72
N VAL A 29 -3.87 7.76 5.97
CA VAL A 29 -4.41 6.45 6.32
C VAL A 29 -5.86 6.35 5.84
N ALA A 30 -6.17 5.33 5.03
CA ALA A 30 -7.51 5.03 4.56
C ALA A 30 -8.16 3.81 5.23
N GLY A 31 -7.35 2.92 5.81
CA GLY A 31 -7.81 1.72 6.52
C GLY A 31 -6.65 1.01 7.23
N GLY A 32 -6.97 0.04 8.09
CA GLY A 32 -6.00 -0.79 8.79
C GLY A 32 -5.15 -0.03 9.82
N ALA A 33 -5.68 1.06 10.39
CA ALA A 33 -4.95 1.93 11.31
C ALA A 33 -4.42 1.20 12.56
N ALA A 34 -5.05 0.09 12.97
CA ALA A 34 -4.59 -0.77 14.06
C ALA A 34 -3.20 -1.37 13.80
N GLY A 35 -2.80 -1.54 12.54
CA GLY A 35 -1.51 -2.11 12.16
C GLY A 35 -0.38 -1.11 11.94
N LEU A 36 -0.52 0.16 12.32
CA LEU A 36 0.51 1.18 12.06
C LEU A 36 1.87 0.89 12.75
N ASP A 37 1.91 -0.03 13.71
CA ASP A 37 3.12 -0.54 14.35
C ASP A 37 3.82 -1.68 13.58
N ARG A 38 3.22 -2.18 12.48
CA ARG A 38 3.88 -3.17 11.61
C ARG A 38 5.19 -2.60 11.09
N LEU A 39 6.20 -3.46 11.00
CA LEU A 39 7.55 -3.07 10.60
C LEU A 39 7.76 -3.25 9.09
N VAL A 40 8.12 -2.16 8.42
CA VAL A 40 8.69 -2.18 7.08
C VAL A 40 10.18 -2.49 7.19
N GLN A 41 10.58 -3.69 6.76
CA GLN A 41 11.98 -4.12 6.83
C GLN A 41 12.78 -3.70 5.60
N SER A 42 12.09 -3.43 4.50
CA SER A 42 12.70 -2.97 3.26
C SER A 42 11.83 -1.89 2.64
N THR A 43 12.42 -0.70 2.48
CA THR A 43 11.79 0.43 1.80
C THR A 43 11.75 0.27 0.27
N ARG A 44 12.36 -0.79 -0.29
CA ARG A 44 12.17 -1.13 -1.71
C ARG A 44 10.70 -1.45 -1.95
N ILE A 45 10.07 -0.58 -2.71
CA ILE A 45 8.71 -0.72 -3.23
C ILE A 45 8.58 -1.97 -4.09
N GLN A 46 7.47 -2.69 -3.90
CA GLN A 46 7.07 -3.80 -4.74
C GLN A 46 5.79 -3.47 -5.53
N LYS A 47 5.82 -3.65 -6.85
CA LYS A 47 4.62 -3.53 -7.70
C LYS A 47 3.86 -4.84 -7.66
N SER A 48 2.60 -4.80 -7.23
CA SER A 48 1.82 -6.02 -6.90
C SER A 48 0.89 -6.49 -8.03
N GLY A 49 1.08 -6.02 -9.27
CA GLY A 49 0.19 -6.33 -10.39
C GLY A 49 -0.05 -7.83 -10.65
N LEU A 50 0.97 -8.68 -10.55
CA LEU A 50 0.81 -10.14 -10.70
C LEU A 50 0.10 -10.78 -9.50
N ALA A 51 0.26 -10.23 -8.29
CA ALA A 51 -0.36 -10.77 -7.09
C ALA A 51 -1.88 -10.64 -7.13
N LEU A 52 -2.39 -9.51 -7.65
CA LEU A 52 -3.84 -9.32 -7.84
C LEU A 52 -4.43 -10.28 -8.88
N ALA A 53 -3.62 -10.76 -9.83
CA ALA A 53 -4.03 -11.80 -10.78
C ALA A 53 -3.92 -13.23 -10.20
N GLY A 54 -3.59 -13.39 -8.91
CA GLY A 54 -3.44 -14.68 -8.24
C GLY A 54 -2.03 -15.29 -8.29
N HIS A 55 -1.06 -14.59 -8.87
CA HIS A 55 0.34 -15.01 -8.93
C HIS A 55 1.15 -14.35 -7.80
N PHE A 56 1.17 -15.00 -6.63
CA PHE A 56 1.84 -14.47 -5.43
C PHE A 56 3.33 -14.81 -5.32
N HIS A 57 3.91 -15.48 -6.32
CA HIS A 57 5.32 -15.84 -6.28
C HIS A 57 6.19 -14.58 -6.25
N GLY A 58 7.02 -14.47 -5.21
CA GLY A 58 7.91 -13.33 -4.99
C GLY A 58 7.23 -12.12 -4.34
N ILE A 59 6.06 -12.25 -3.71
CA ILE A 59 5.54 -11.23 -2.78
C ILE A 59 6.30 -11.34 -1.46
N GLU A 60 6.93 -10.24 -1.04
CA GLU A 60 7.58 -10.14 0.27
C GLU A 60 6.69 -9.31 1.20
N PRO A 61 6.04 -9.93 2.21
CA PRO A 61 5.11 -9.23 3.09
C PRO A 61 5.75 -8.08 3.86
N THR A 62 7.06 -8.10 4.08
CA THR A 62 7.80 -7.07 4.82
C THR A 62 8.24 -5.87 3.95
N ARG A 63 7.79 -5.84 2.68
CA ARG A 63 7.96 -4.72 1.75
C ARG A 63 6.65 -3.98 1.54
N ILE A 64 6.76 -2.67 1.34
CA ILE A 64 5.65 -1.81 0.95
C ILE A 64 5.12 -2.28 -0.41
N GLN A 65 3.83 -2.61 -0.44
CA GLN A 65 3.12 -2.96 -1.67
C GLN A 65 2.50 -1.71 -2.30
N ILE A 66 2.75 -1.46 -3.58
CA ILE A 66 2.17 -0.32 -4.31
C ILE A 66 1.10 -0.81 -5.27
N LEU A 67 -0.09 -0.23 -5.13
CA LEU A 67 -1.17 -0.35 -6.10
C LEU A 67 -1.30 0.96 -6.86
N GLY A 68 -0.84 0.96 -8.11
CA GLY A 68 -0.91 2.12 -8.99
C GLY A 68 -2.12 2.09 -9.90
N MET A 69 -2.09 2.94 -10.92
CA MET A 69 -3.16 3.03 -11.93
C MET A 69 -3.42 1.69 -12.62
N THR A 70 -2.37 0.94 -12.97
CA THR A 70 -2.50 -0.33 -13.68
C THR A 70 -3.20 -1.37 -12.82
N GLU A 71 -2.79 -1.51 -11.55
CA GLU A 71 -3.41 -2.41 -10.58
C GLU A 71 -4.88 -2.04 -10.32
N MET A 72 -5.17 -0.75 -10.13
CA MET A 72 -6.54 -0.28 -9.95
C MET A 72 -7.40 -0.50 -11.20
N SER A 73 -6.84 -0.30 -12.40
CA SER A 73 -7.53 -0.56 -13.66
C SER A 73 -7.87 -2.03 -13.83
N PHE A 74 -6.92 -2.91 -13.48
CA PHE A 74 -7.15 -4.36 -13.48
C PHE A 74 -8.30 -4.74 -12.55
N LEU A 75 -8.31 -4.26 -11.30
CA LEU A 75 -9.39 -4.55 -10.34
C LEU A 75 -10.75 -4.06 -10.84
N ARG A 76 -10.80 -2.87 -11.48
CA ARG A 76 -12.04 -2.34 -12.09
C ARG A 76 -12.51 -3.12 -13.32
N GLY A 77 -11.60 -3.79 -14.02
CA GLY A 77 -11.93 -4.65 -15.16
C GLY A 77 -12.51 -6.01 -14.77
N LEU A 78 -12.43 -6.40 -13.50
CA LEU A 78 -12.99 -7.65 -12.99
C LEU A 78 -14.47 -7.51 -12.64
N SER A 79 -15.19 -8.64 -12.55
CA SER A 79 -16.51 -8.65 -11.93
C SER A 79 -16.40 -8.31 -10.44
N PRO A 80 -17.44 -7.75 -9.80
CA PRO A 80 -17.38 -7.38 -8.38
C PRO A 80 -16.92 -8.52 -7.46
N ALA A 81 -17.41 -9.74 -7.71
CA ALA A 81 -17.02 -10.93 -6.96
C ALA A 81 -15.54 -11.33 -7.18
N ALA A 82 -15.05 -11.24 -8.42
CA ALA A 82 -13.65 -11.56 -8.73
C ALA A 82 -12.68 -10.50 -8.17
N ALA A 83 -13.05 -9.21 -8.22
CA ALA A 83 -12.27 -8.15 -7.59
C ALA A 83 -12.18 -8.34 -6.07
N GLN A 84 -13.29 -8.69 -5.42
CA GLN A 84 -13.33 -8.96 -4.00
C GLN A 84 -12.43 -10.15 -3.61
N ASP A 85 -12.53 -11.28 -4.33
CA ASP A 85 -11.68 -12.45 -4.10
C ASP A 85 -10.18 -12.14 -4.32
N ALA A 86 -9.85 -11.40 -5.37
CA ALA A 86 -8.48 -10.97 -5.63
C ALA A 86 -7.89 -10.10 -4.51
N ILE A 87 -8.68 -9.13 -4.02
CA ILE A 87 -8.30 -8.26 -2.91
C ILE A 87 -8.13 -9.08 -1.63
N GLN A 88 -9.09 -9.94 -1.29
CA GLN A 88 -9.03 -10.75 -0.07
C GLN A 88 -7.77 -11.61 -0.05
N ARG A 89 -7.49 -12.36 -1.13
CA ARG A 89 -6.30 -13.21 -1.23
C ARG A 89 -4.99 -12.43 -1.17
N PHE A 90 -5.01 -11.16 -1.58
CA PHE A 90 -3.86 -10.28 -1.48
C PHE A 90 -3.58 -9.89 -0.02
N PHE A 91 -4.61 -9.54 0.76
CA PHE A 91 -4.46 -9.20 2.17
C PHE A 91 -4.20 -10.41 3.09
N GLU A 92 -4.55 -11.64 2.67
CA GLU A 92 -4.17 -12.89 3.36
C GLU A 92 -2.66 -13.17 3.40
N ARG A 93 -1.81 -12.27 2.89
CA ARG A 93 -0.35 -12.42 2.83
C ARG A 93 0.39 -11.75 3.97
N ASP A 94 -0.32 -11.27 5.00
CA ASP A 94 0.27 -10.60 6.17
C ASP A 94 1.18 -9.41 5.81
N LEU A 95 0.68 -8.58 4.90
CA LEU A 95 1.43 -7.46 4.34
C LEU A 95 1.75 -6.43 5.43
N CYS A 96 2.95 -5.84 5.39
CA CYS A 96 3.33 -4.81 6.34
C CYS A 96 2.61 -3.49 6.07
N CYS A 97 2.38 -3.17 4.78
CA CYS A 97 1.75 -1.93 4.34
C CYS A 97 1.35 -2.03 2.85
N VAL A 98 0.21 -1.45 2.51
CA VAL A 98 -0.23 -1.22 1.13
C VAL A 98 -0.39 0.28 0.91
N ILE A 99 0.14 0.79 -0.20
CA ILE A 99 -0.03 2.19 -0.61
C ILE A 99 -0.73 2.22 -1.97
N VAL A 100 -1.83 2.95 -2.06
CA VAL A 100 -2.51 3.26 -3.31
C VAL A 100 -2.04 4.61 -3.79
N THR A 101 -1.46 4.66 -4.99
CA THR A 101 -0.99 5.92 -5.59
C THR A 101 -1.97 6.43 -6.63
N GLN A 102 -2.32 7.71 -6.55
CA GLN A 102 -3.18 8.37 -7.53
C GLN A 102 -2.33 9.08 -8.59
N SER A 103 -2.85 9.12 -9.82
CA SER A 103 -2.13 9.67 -10.98
C SER A 103 -2.53 11.08 -11.37
N ASP A 104 -3.69 11.52 -10.90
CA ASP A 104 -4.21 12.85 -11.13
C ASP A 104 -4.65 13.46 -9.80
N ARG A 105 -4.41 14.77 -9.64
CA ARG A 105 -4.89 15.53 -8.48
C ARG A 105 -6.41 15.75 -8.49
N SER A 106 -7.11 15.10 -9.43
CA SER A 106 -8.55 15.14 -9.48
C SER A 106 -9.07 14.16 -8.44
N MET A 107 -9.83 14.69 -7.48
CA MET A 107 -10.61 13.90 -6.53
C MET A 107 -11.79 13.26 -7.27
N ASP A 108 -11.51 12.47 -8.31
CA ASP A 108 -12.54 11.69 -9.00
C ASP A 108 -12.87 10.47 -8.12
N GLU A 109 -14.17 10.24 -7.88
CA GLU A 109 -14.64 9.11 -7.07
C GLU A 109 -14.11 7.76 -7.61
N ALA A 110 -13.80 7.64 -8.92
CA ALA A 110 -13.22 6.43 -9.50
C ALA A 110 -11.72 6.24 -9.21
N SER A 111 -11.02 7.28 -8.74
CA SER A 111 -9.62 7.23 -8.28
C SER A 111 -9.50 6.87 -6.79
N ARG A 112 -10.62 6.80 -6.06
CA ARG A 112 -10.66 6.39 -4.65
C ARG A 112 -10.42 4.88 -4.52
N ALA A 113 -9.75 4.47 -3.44
CA ALA A 113 -9.59 3.05 -3.13
C ALA A 113 -10.99 2.39 -2.97
N PRO A 114 -11.29 1.29 -3.69
CA PRO A 114 -12.56 0.58 -3.54
C PRO A 114 -12.85 0.22 -2.07
N ALA A 115 -14.13 0.24 -1.69
CA ALA A 115 -14.55 -0.08 -0.31
C ALA A 115 -14.08 -1.46 0.15
N SER A 116 -13.95 -2.43 -0.77
CA SER A 116 -13.40 -3.76 -0.48
C SER A 116 -11.93 -3.73 -0.08
N LEU A 117 -11.10 -2.82 -0.62
CA LEU A 117 -9.72 -2.64 -0.17
C LEU A 117 -9.68 -2.13 1.27
N ILE A 118 -10.51 -1.14 1.59
CA ILE A 118 -10.57 -0.56 2.93
C ILE A 118 -11.03 -1.61 3.94
N ALA A 119 -12.11 -2.34 3.62
CA ALA A 119 -12.62 -3.41 4.48
C ALA A 119 -11.57 -4.50 4.72
N CYS A 120 -10.88 -4.98 3.68
CA CYS A 120 -9.84 -6.00 3.85
C CYS A 120 -8.61 -5.47 4.61
N ALA A 121 -8.29 -4.18 4.46
CA ALA A 121 -7.22 -3.54 5.23
C ALA A 121 -7.57 -3.46 6.72
N ASP A 122 -8.81 -3.10 7.05
CA ASP A 122 -9.31 -3.09 8.42
C ASP A 122 -9.34 -4.51 9.02
N ASP A 123 -9.92 -5.47 8.30
CA ASP A 123 -10.06 -6.87 8.76
C ASP A 123 -8.72 -7.57 9.00
N SER A 124 -7.71 -7.26 8.18
CA SER A 124 -6.36 -7.83 8.30
C SER A 124 -5.43 -6.98 9.15
N GLU A 125 -5.90 -5.83 9.66
CA GLU A 125 -5.08 -4.81 10.31
C GLU A 125 -3.85 -4.42 9.46
N THR A 126 -3.96 -4.47 8.14
CA THR A 126 -2.88 -4.07 7.23
C THR A 126 -3.05 -2.59 6.90
N PRO A 127 -2.08 -1.72 7.24
CA PRO A 127 -2.18 -0.31 6.90
C PRO A 127 -2.38 -0.09 5.40
N LEU A 128 -3.46 0.59 5.05
CA LEU A 128 -3.76 1.06 3.71
C LEU A 128 -3.58 2.58 3.67
N LEU A 129 -2.57 3.01 2.93
CA LEU A 129 -2.25 4.43 2.78
C LEU A 129 -2.62 4.92 1.39
N LEU A 130 -3.01 6.18 1.29
CA LEU A 130 -3.23 6.88 0.03
C LEU A 130 -2.12 7.88 -0.18
N SER A 131 -1.55 7.89 -1.39
CA SER A 131 -0.65 8.95 -1.83
C SER A 131 -1.25 9.71 -3.01
N PRO A 132 -1.30 11.06 -2.96
CA PRO A 132 -1.73 11.89 -4.09
C PRO A 132 -0.66 11.99 -5.19
N HIS A 133 0.54 11.46 -4.95
CA HIS A 133 1.65 11.48 -5.89
C HIS A 133 1.69 10.20 -6.74
N ARG A 134 2.06 10.34 -8.02
CA ARG A 134 2.37 9.19 -8.86
C ARG A 134 3.54 8.42 -8.25
N SER A 135 3.45 7.09 -8.25
CA SER A 135 4.58 6.18 -7.98
C SER A 135 5.61 6.16 -9.12
N SER A 136 6.11 7.34 -9.51
CA SER A 136 7.23 7.51 -10.43
C SER A 136 8.22 8.49 -9.85
N THR A 137 9.11 7.97 -9.02
CA THR A 137 10.50 8.42 -9.07
C THR A 137 11.34 7.18 -9.31
N THR A 138 11.76 7.04 -10.57
CA THR A 138 12.88 6.21 -10.98
C THR A 138 14.08 6.58 -10.11
N ILE A 139 14.62 5.62 -9.35
CA ILE A 139 16.03 5.61 -8.94
C ILE A 139 16.76 4.58 -9.78
#